data_AF-A0A7S4SKP0-F1
#
_entry.id   AF-A0A7S4SKP0-F1
#
_cell.length_a   1.000
_cell.length_b   1.000
_cell.length_c   1.000
_cell.angle_alpha   90.00
_cell.angle_beta   90.00
_cell.angle_gamma   90.00
#
_symmetry.space_group_name_H-M   'P 1'
#
loop_
_entity.id
_entity.type
_entity.pdbx_description
1 polymer ?
#
loop_
_entity_poly.entity_id
_entity_poly.type
_entity_poly.pdbx_seq_one_letter_code
_entity_poly.pdbx_strand_id
1 'polypeptide(L)'
;MGNRAGDTKITGATDRIAPDGRWFGNMRVVGIMDLDKFRKEMSKKVADPYSVVLKCKKLPMGLLQDAASLTANDSAASLGTDLLVLKPFKHAFGSKSRRRRVKLDQYTSKQ
;
A
#
# COMPACT_ATOMS: atom_id res chain seq x y z
N MET A 1 23.60 10.56 29.24
CA MET A 1 24.50 10.19 28.11
C MET A 1 24.02 10.90 26.86
N GLY A 2 24.74 11.91 26.36
CA GLY A 2 24.31 12.70 25.20
C GLY A 2 25.33 12.63 24.06
N ASN A 3 24.85 12.32 22.85
CA ASN A 3 25.45 12.61 21.54
C ASN A 3 26.95 12.33 21.37
N ARG A 4 27.42 11.14 21.79
CA ARG A 4 28.77 10.65 21.50
C ARG A 4 28.67 9.28 20.81
N ALA A 5 29.49 9.07 19.78
CA ALA A 5 29.65 7.78 19.11
C ALA A 5 31.10 7.36 19.27
N GLY A 6 31.36 6.48 20.26
CA GLY A 6 32.72 6.20 20.73
C GLY A 6 33.33 7.44 21.41
N ASP A 7 34.62 7.69 21.14
CA ASP A 7 35.37 8.77 21.80
C ASP A 7 35.05 10.17 21.26
N THR A 8 34.43 10.27 20.08
CA THR A 8 34.11 11.54 19.42
C THR A 8 32.68 12.02 19.66
N LYS A 9 32.51 13.34 19.81
CA LYS A 9 31.19 14.00 19.86
C LYS A 9 30.57 14.00 18.46
N ILE A 10 29.31 13.55 18.35
CA ILE A 10 28.57 13.58 17.08
C ILE A 10 28.37 15.04 16.68
N THR A 11 29.01 15.45 15.58
CA THR A 11 29.01 16.80 15.02
C THR A 11 28.75 16.69 13.52
N GLY A 12 28.22 17.73 12.87
CA GLY A 12 27.92 17.72 11.43
C GLY A 12 29.10 17.37 10.53
N ALA A 13 30.35 17.57 10.99
CA ALA A 13 31.56 17.20 10.27
C ALA A 13 31.87 15.68 10.26
N THR A 14 31.20 14.90 11.10
CA THR A 14 31.40 13.43 11.21
C THR A 14 30.41 12.65 10.35
N ASP A 15 29.49 13.32 9.63
CA ASP A 15 28.36 12.75 8.85
C ASP A 15 27.43 11.79 9.64
N ARG A 16 27.64 11.68 10.95
CA ARG A 16 26.85 10.84 11.85
C ARG A 16 25.67 11.63 12.38
N ILE A 17 24.50 10.98 12.39
CA ILE A 17 23.28 11.57 12.91
C ILE A 17 23.09 11.10 14.36
N ALA A 18 22.80 12.03 15.28
CA ALA A 18 22.65 11.72 16.69
C ALA A 18 21.35 10.94 16.96
N PRO A 19 21.35 9.91 17.83
CA PRO A 19 20.15 9.12 18.08
C PRO A 19 19.04 10.00 18.67
N ASP A 20 17.91 10.10 17.96
CA ASP A 20 16.70 10.81 18.41
C ASP A 20 15.48 9.89 18.29
N GLY A 21 14.78 9.68 19.41
CA GLY A 21 13.56 8.87 19.44
C GLY A 21 12.43 9.45 18.58
N ARG A 22 12.49 10.75 18.25
CA ARG A 22 11.50 11.41 17.39
C ARG A 22 11.51 10.91 15.95
N TRP A 23 12.61 10.31 15.48
CA TRP A 23 12.68 9.80 14.10
C TRP A 23 11.76 8.61 13.83
N PHE A 24 11.48 7.84 14.87
CA PHE A 24 10.67 6.64 14.79
C PHE A 24 9.21 6.90 15.21
N GLY A 25 8.90 8.13 15.60
CA GLY A 25 7.53 8.55 15.90
C GLY A 25 6.73 8.85 14.65
N ASN A 26 5.43 8.60 14.71
CA ASN A 26 4.52 8.92 13.62
C ASN A 26 4.49 10.44 13.39
N MET A 27 5.03 10.91 12.26
CA MET A 27 5.13 12.35 11.95
C MET A 27 3.82 12.96 11.40
N ARG A 28 3.00 12.18 10.69
CA ARG A 28 1.72 12.63 10.12
C ARG A 28 0.65 11.59 10.42
N VAL A 29 -0.33 11.97 11.23
CA VAL A 29 -1.44 11.11 11.65
C VAL A 29 -2.75 11.77 11.26
N VAL A 30 -3.71 10.97 10.79
CA VAL A 30 -5.06 11.40 10.45
C VAL A 30 -6.02 10.58 11.32
N GLY A 31 -7.03 11.24 11.90
CA GLY A 31 -8.09 10.57 12.64
C GLY A 31 -9.05 9.81 11.72
N ILE A 32 -9.58 8.68 12.16
CA ILE A 32 -10.47 7.81 11.34
C ILE A 32 -11.69 8.59 10.83
N MET A 33 -12.36 9.37 11.70
CA MET A 33 -13.53 10.16 11.29
C MET A 33 -13.19 11.22 10.24
N ASP A 34 -12.00 11.81 10.33
CA ASP A 34 -11.56 12.83 9.37
C ASP A 34 -11.09 12.20 8.06
N LEU A 35 -10.57 10.97 8.10
CA LEU A 35 -10.30 10.14 6.93
C LEU A 35 -11.58 9.87 6.13
N ASP A 36 -12.65 9.47 6.81
CA ASP A 36 -13.93 9.16 6.17
C ASP A 36 -14.59 10.41 5.57
N LYS A 37 -14.52 11.55 6.27
CA LYS A 37 -14.95 12.85 5.73
C LYS A 37 -14.13 13.21 4.49
N PHE A 38 -12.81 13.10 4.58
CA PHE A 38 -11.90 13.40 3.47
C PHE A 38 -12.19 12.55 2.23
N ARG A 39 -12.43 11.24 2.40
CA ARG A 39 -12.82 10.35 1.30
C ARG A 39 -14.10 10.80 0.61
N LYS A 40 -15.14 11.13 1.39
CA LYS A 40 -16.43 11.60 0.86
C LYS A 40 -16.31 12.93 0.12
N GLU A 41 -15.54 13.88 0.64
CA GLU A 41 -15.34 15.18 0.02
C GLU A 41 -14.51 15.10 -1.26
N MET A 42 -13.42 14.31 -1.27
CA MET A 42 -12.58 14.14 -2.44
C MET A 42 -13.31 13.41 -3.58
N SER A 43 -14.13 12.40 -3.29
CA SER A 43 -14.93 11.73 -4.33
C SER A 43 -15.91 12.69 -5.03
N LYS A 44 -16.51 13.63 -4.27
CA LYS A 44 -17.38 14.67 -4.83
C LYS A 44 -16.61 15.68 -5.67
N LYS A 45 -15.44 16.11 -5.19
CA LYS A 45 -14.59 17.11 -5.87
C LYS A 45 -13.96 16.57 -7.15
N VAL A 46 -13.56 15.30 -7.17
CA VAL A 46 -13.00 14.65 -8.37
C VAL A 46 -14.05 14.51 -9.48
N ALA A 47 -15.32 14.34 -9.11
CA ALA A 47 -16.42 14.21 -10.06
C ALA A 47 -16.87 15.55 -10.69
N ASP A 48 -16.40 16.70 -10.17
CA ASP A 48 -16.79 18.02 -10.68
C ASP A 48 -15.86 18.48 -11.82
N PRO A 49 -16.36 18.60 -13.07
CA PRO A 49 -15.52 18.98 -14.21
C PRO A 49 -15.27 20.49 -14.33
N TYR A 50 -15.96 21.33 -13.54
CA TYR A 50 -15.91 22.79 -13.70
C TYR A 50 -14.95 23.48 -12.72
N SER A 51 -14.39 22.76 -11.75
CA SER A 51 -13.43 23.32 -10.79
C SER A 51 -11.98 22.93 -11.11
N VAL A 52 -11.08 23.91 -10.99
CA VAL A 52 -9.64 23.75 -11.22
C VAL A 52 -8.84 24.02 -9.94
N VAL A 53 -7.80 23.23 -9.70
CA VAL A 53 -6.97 23.33 -8.49
C VAL A 53 -5.78 24.25 -8.73
N LEU A 54 -5.72 25.38 -8.03
CA LEU A 54 -4.62 26.35 -8.16
C LEU A 54 -3.38 26.01 -7.32
N LYS A 55 -3.56 25.37 -6.15
CA LYS A 55 -2.46 24.95 -5.26
C LYS A 55 -2.78 23.64 -4.56
N CYS A 56 -2.04 22.60 -4.91
CA CYS A 56 -2.19 21.27 -4.30
C CYS A 56 -1.40 21.18 -2.99
N LYS A 57 -2.03 20.64 -1.95
CA LYS A 57 -1.32 20.18 -0.74
C LYS A 57 -0.79 18.77 -0.99
N LYS A 58 0.37 18.43 -0.42
CA LYS A 58 0.94 17.07 -0.49
C LYS A 58 0.20 16.15 0.49
N LEU A 59 -0.94 15.65 0.05
CA LEU A 59 -1.80 14.73 0.80
C LEU A 59 -1.51 13.27 0.41
N PRO A 60 -1.57 12.32 1.36
CA PRO A 60 -1.43 10.90 1.06
C PRO A 60 -2.69 10.36 0.36
N MET A 61 -2.80 10.61 -0.95
CA MET A 61 -3.95 10.20 -1.77
C MET A 61 -4.13 8.68 -1.88
N GLY A 62 -3.10 7.89 -1.54
CA GLY A 62 -3.22 6.44 -1.43
C GLY A 62 -4.28 5.98 -0.41
N LEU A 63 -4.65 6.85 0.54
CA LEU A 63 -5.70 6.55 1.52
C LEU A 63 -7.14 6.71 0.99
N LEU A 64 -7.31 7.22 -0.24
CA LEU A 64 -8.63 7.36 -0.87
C LEU A 64 -9.19 6.00 -1.31
N GLN A 65 -8.33 5.03 -1.58
CA GLN A 65 -8.77 3.67 -1.91
C GLN A 65 -9.34 3.01 -0.64
N ASP A 66 -10.61 2.63 -0.69
CA ASP A 66 -11.22 1.88 0.40
C ASP A 66 -10.58 0.50 0.50
N ALA A 67 -10.51 -0.05 1.72
CA ALA A 67 -9.95 -1.38 1.97
C ALA A 67 -10.63 -2.46 1.10
N ALA A 68 -11.93 -2.32 0.84
CA ALA A 68 -12.69 -3.19 -0.06
C ALA A 68 -12.24 -3.07 -1.53
N SER A 69 -11.86 -1.86 -1.95
CA SER A 69 -11.35 -1.59 -3.30
C SER A 69 -9.90 -2.04 -3.48
N LEU A 70 -9.08 -2.04 -2.44
CA LEU A 70 -7.76 -2.68 -2.45
C LEU A 70 -7.91 -4.19 -2.63
N THR A 71 -8.82 -4.83 -1.90
CA THR A 71 -9.14 -6.25 -2.12
C THR A 71 -9.81 -6.54 -3.47
N ALA A 72 -10.24 -5.53 -4.23
CA ALA A 72 -10.77 -5.73 -5.57
C ALA A 72 -9.74 -5.42 -6.67
N ASN A 73 -8.90 -4.40 -6.50
CA ASN A 73 -7.98 -3.93 -7.53
C ASN A 73 -6.56 -4.49 -7.38
N ASP A 74 -6.21 -5.02 -6.20
CA ASP A 74 -5.13 -5.99 -6.12
C ASP A 74 -5.62 -7.21 -6.91
N SER A 75 -5.10 -7.34 -8.13
CA SER A 75 -5.31 -8.43 -9.10
C SER A 75 -5.30 -9.87 -8.56
N ALA A 76 -5.07 -10.06 -7.26
CA ALA A 76 -5.20 -11.29 -6.51
C ALA A 76 -6.62 -11.61 -5.98
N ALA A 77 -7.52 -10.61 -5.82
CA ALA A 77 -8.74 -10.80 -5.05
C ALA A 77 -10.08 -10.50 -5.76
N SER A 78 -10.15 -9.70 -6.82
CA SER A 78 -11.38 -9.64 -7.68
C SER A 78 -11.50 -10.78 -8.69
N LEU A 79 -10.44 -11.57 -8.88
CA LEU A 79 -10.38 -12.66 -9.84
C LEU A 79 -9.87 -13.94 -9.17
N GLY A 80 -10.44 -14.28 -8.01
CA GLY A 80 -10.33 -15.61 -7.41
C GLY A 80 -8.91 -16.14 -7.19
N THR A 81 -8.25 -15.71 -6.11
CA THR A 81 -6.96 -16.22 -5.61
C THR A 81 -5.80 -16.10 -6.60
N ASP A 82 -4.75 -15.38 -6.21
CA ASP A 82 -3.51 -15.32 -7.00
C ASP A 82 -3.08 -16.73 -7.48
N LEU A 83 -3.20 -16.95 -8.79
CA LEU A 83 -2.95 -18.24 -9.43
C LEU A 83 -1.49 -18.66 -9.29
N LEU A 84 -0.59 -17.69 -9.19
CA LEU A 84 0.84 -17.92 -9.05
C LEU A 84 1.18 -18.40 -7.64
N VAL A 85 0.45 -17.92 -6.63
CA VAL A 85 0.54 -18.39 -5.25
C VAL A 85 -0.03 -19.80 -5.13
N LEU A 86 -1.20 -20.05 -5.73
CA LEU A 86 -1.85 -21.37 -5.65
C LEU A 86 -1.10 -22.44 -6.48
N LYS A 87 -0.61 -22.07 -7.66
CA LYS A 87 0.07 -22.98 -8.61
C LYS A 87 1.28 -22.28 -9.24
N PRO A 88 2.44 -22.29 -8.56
CA PRO A 88 3.67 -21.78 -9.13
C PRO A 88 4.04 -22.49 -10.44
N PHE A 89 4.66 -21.77 -11.38
CA PHE A 89 5.02 -22.29 -12.71
C PHE A 89 5.79 -23.62 -12.67
N LYS A 90 6.69 -23.80 -11.70
CA LYS A 90 7.49 -25.01 -11.48
C LYS A 90 6.65 -26.29 -11.24
N HIS A 91 5.45 -26.14 -10.70
CA HIS A 91 4.55 -27.27 -10.38
C HIS A 91 3.38 -27.38 -11.36
N ALA A 92 3.09 -26.32 -12.12
CA ALA A 92 2.08 -26.32 -13.16
C ALA A 92 2.62 -26.89 -14.49
N PHE A 93 3.87 -26.61 -14.84
CA PHE A 93 4.50 -26.99 -16.11
C PHE A 93 5.81 -27.76 -15.92
N GLY A 94 6.22 -28.50 -16.94
CA GLY A 94 7.48 -29.25 -16.96
C GLY A 94 7.40 -30.64 -16.36
N SER A 95 8.54 -31.31 -16.26
CA SER A 95 8.65 -32.72 -15.84
C SER A 95 8.20 -32.99 -14.41
N LYS A 96 8.21 -31.97 -13.55
CA LYS A 96 7.73 -32.02 -12.15
C LYS A 96 6.29 -31.52 -12.01
N SER A 97 5.54 -31.41 -13.12
CA SER A 97 4.14 -30.98 -13.07
C SER A 97 3.28 -31.99 -12.33
N ARG A 98 2.44 -31.49 -11.41
CA ARG A 98 1.49 -32.31 -10.63
C ARG A 98 0.05 -32.17 -11.14
N ARG A 99 -0.20 -31.28 -12.11
CA ARG A 99 -1.56 -30.97 -12.58
C ARG A 99 -1.97 -31.91 -13.71
N ARG A 100 -2.95 -32.78 -13.45
CA ARG A 100 -3.49 -33.72 -14.45
C ARG A 100 -4.66 -33.17 -15.28
N ARG A 101 -5.53 -32.33 -14.70
CA ARG A 101 -6.70 -31.74 -15.39
C ARG A 101 -6.88 -30.27 -15.04
N VAL A 102 -7.55 -29.51 -15.90
CA VAL A 102 -7.94 -28.11 -15.64
C VAL A 102 -9.17 -28.11 -14.73
N LYS A 103 -9.21 -27.22 -13.73
CA LYS A 103 -10.36 -27.03 -12.85
C LYS A 103 -11.10 -25.77 -13.32
N LEU A 104 -12.12 -25.94 -14.16
CA LEU A 104 -12.88 -24.81 -14.74
C LEU A 104 -13.93 -24.28 -13.76
N ASP A 105 -14.47 -25.13 -12.90
CA ASP A 105 -15.52 -24.80 -11.91
C ASP A 105 -15.11 -23.71 -10.90
N GLN A 106 -13.81 -23.48 -10.71
CA GLN A 106 -13.28 -22.45 -9.81
C GLN A 106 -13.34 -21.04 -10.42
N TYR A 107 -13.52 -20.95 -11.74
CA TYR A 107 -13.44 -19.70 -12.50
C TYR A 107 -14.77 -19.30 -13.13
N THR A 108 -15.76 -20.20 -13.18
CA THR A 108 -17.11 -19.89 -13.66
C THR A 108 -17.92 -19.36 -12.49
N SER A 109 -18.27 -18.06 -12.49
CA SER A 109 -19.28 -17.55 -11.55
C SER A 109 -20.59 -18.29 -11.81
N LYS A 110 -21.16 -18.94 -10.79
CA LYS A 110 -22.55 -19.38 -10.87
C LYS A 110 -23.41 -18.15 -11.17
N GLN A 111 -24.12 -18.19 -12.30
CA GLN A 111 -25.23 -17.27 -12.54
C GLN A 111 -26.35 -17.53 -11.54
#